data_AF-A0A847D8X3-F1
#
_entry.id   AF-A0A847D8X3-F1
#
_cell.length_a   1.000
_cell.length_b   1.000
_cell.length_c   1.000
_cell.angle_alpha   90.00
_cell.angle_beta   90.00
_cell.angle_gamma   90.00
#
_symmetry.space_group_name_H-M   'P 1'
#
loop_
_entity.id
_entity.type
_entity.pdbx_description
1 polymer ?
#
loop_
_entity_poly.entity_id
_entity_poly.type
_entity_poly.pdbx_seq_one_letter_code
_entity_poly.pdbx_strand_id
1 'polypeptide(L)' 'MKRAEGQMRGILAMMEDGKDCSDVVTQLSAVRSSIDRAMGIIVAENLVACVNDQEKDGISKEESVQQAINLLVKSR' A
#
# COMPACT_ATOMS: atom_id res chain seq x y z
N MET A 1 0.16 -2.32 -9.46
CA MET A 1 -0.71 -3.49 -9.20
C MET A 1 -0.46 -4.67 -10.14
N LYS A 2 -0.62 -4.57 -11.47
CA LYS A 2 -0.37 -5.70 -12.41
C LYS A 2 0.97 -6.42 -12.21
N ARG A 3 2.04 -5.67 -11.95
CA ARG A 3 3.37 -6.24 -11.65
C ARG A 3 3.39 -7.05 -10.35
N ALA A 4 2.84 -6.50 -9.26
CA ALA A 4 2.79 -7.17 -7.95
C ALA A 4 1.95 -8.46 -8.02
N GLU A 5 0.85 -8.43 -8.78
CA GLU A 5 0.04 -9.62 -9.07
C GLU A 5 0.85 -10.71 -9.77
N GLY A 6 1.59 -10.38 -10.83
CA GLY A 6 2.46 -11.32 -11.52
C GLY A 6 3.57 -11.88 -10.62
N GLN A 7 4.16 -11.04 -9.77
CA GLN A 7 5.16 -11.49 -8.79
C GLN A 7 4.56 -12.45 -7.76
N MET A 8 3.34 -12.20 -7.26
CA MET A 8 2.65 -13.11 -6.35
C MET A 8 2.40 -14.49 -6.98
N ARG A 9 1.99 -14.54 -8.26
CA ARG A 9 1.86 -15.82 -8.98
C ARG A 9 3.18 -16.57 -9.06
N GLY A 10 4.29 -15.86 -9.33
CA GLY A 10 5.62 -16.44 -9.34
C GLY A 10 6.05 -16.98 -7.96
N ILE A 11 5.76 -16.26 -6.88
CA ILE A 11 6.05 -16.69 -5.51
C ILE A 11 5.27 -17.95 -5.15
N LEU A 12 4.01 -18.06 -5.53
CA LEU A 12 3.22 -19.29 -5.32
C LEU A 12 3.87 -20.49 -6.01
N ALA A 13 4.29 -20.33 -7.27
CA ALA A 13 5.01 -21.39 -7.99
C ALA A 13 6.34 -21.74 -7.30
N MET A 14 7.09 -20.76 -6.78
CA MET A 14 8.32 -21.03 -6.02
C MET A 14 8.05 -21.88 -4.77
N MET A 15 6.93 -21.65 -4.09
CA MET A 15 6.53 -22.44 -2.91
C MET A 15 6.14 -23.86 -3.29
N GLU A 16 5.38 -24.02 -4.39
CA GLU A 16 5.00 -25.34 -4.93
C GLU A 16 6.22 -26.15 -5.40
N ASP A 17 7.19 -25.48 -6.02
CA ASP A 17 8.46 -26.07 -6.47
C ASP A 17 9.46 -26.35 -5.32
N GLY A 18 9.12 -26.00 -4.07
CA GLY A 18 9.99 -26.19 -2.92
C GLY A 18 11.28 -25.38 -2.97
N LYS A 19 11.26 -24.16 -3.52
CA LYS A 19 12.41 -23.25 -3.53
C LYS A 19 12.84 -22.85 -2.11
N ASP A 20 14.07 -22.40 -2.00
CA ASP A 20 14.66 -21.98 -0.72
C ASP A 20 13.84 -20.88 -0.04
N CYS A 21 13.68 -21.00 1.28
CA CYS A 21 12.89 -20.05 2.06
C CYS A 21 13.43 -18.61 1.97
N SER A 22 14.75 -18.43 1.89
CA SER A 22 15.37 -17.10 1.77
C SER A 22 15.03 -16.44 0.43
N ASP A 23 14.98 -17.22 -0.66
CA ASP A 23 14.56 -16.73 -1.98
C ASP A 23 13.10 -16.32 -1.98
N VAL A 24 12.21 -17.15 -1.40
CA VAL A 24 10.77 -16.85 -1.26
C VAL A 24 10.56 -15.57 -0.44
N VAL A 25 11.23 -15.45 0.71
CA VAL A 25 11.15 -14.25 1.58
C VAL A 25 11.67 -13.00 0.87
N THR A 26 12.73 -13.13 0.07
CA THR A 26 13.26 -12.02 -0.73
C THR A 26 12.23 -11.52 -1.74
N GLN A 27 11.55 -12.43 -2.45
CA GLN A 27 10.51 -12.05 -3.40
C GLN A 27 9.26 -11.46 -2.72
N LEU A 28 8.84 -12.03 -1.58
CA LEU A 28 7.75 -11.47 -0.77
C LEU A 28 8.07 -10.04 -0.31
N SER A 29 9.32 -9.78 0.11
CA SER A 29 9.77 -8.46 0.54
C SER A 29 9.73 -7.44 -0.60
N ALA A 30 10.06 -7.87 -1.83
CA ALA A 30 9.94 -7.03 -3.02
C ALA A 30 8.47 -6.68 -3.33
N VAL A 31 7.56 -7.65 -3.19
CA VAL A 31 6.11 -7.40 -3.34
C VAL A 31 5.61 -6.45 -2.27
N ARG A 32 5.94 -6.66 -0.99
CA ARG A 32 5.60 -5.74 0.11
C ARG A 32 6.01 -4.31 -0.20
N SER A 33 7.27 -4.10 -0.60
CA SER A 33 7.78 -2.77 -0.94
C SER A 33 6.99 -2.09 -2.05
N SER A 34 6.50 -2.87 -3.03
CA SER A 34 5.67 -2.35 -4.12
C SER A 34 4.26 -1.96 -3.66
N ILE A 35 3.70 -2.70 -2.70
CA ILE A 35 2.39 -2.41 -2.08
C ILE A 35 2.51 -1.17 -1.19
N ASP A 36 3.56 -1.07 -0.38
CA ASP A 36 3.82 0.08 0.49
C ASP A 36 3.88 1.39 -0.30
N ARG A 37 4.55 1.38 -1.46
CA ARG A 37 4.57 2.52 -2.37
C ARG A 37 3.17 2.87 -2.89
N ALA A 38 2.37 1.88 -3.29
CA ALA A 38 1.02 2.11 -3.80
C ALA A 38 0.10 2.68 -2.70
N MET A 39 0.17 2.15 -1.48
CA MET A 39 -0.54 2.69 -0.32
C MET A 39 -0.15 4.15 -0.06
N GLY A 40 1.14 4.47 -0.08
CA GLY A 40 1.63 5.83 0.10
C GLY A 40 1.08 6.83 -0.93
N ILE A 41 0.99 6.42 -2.20
CA ILE A 41 0.40 7.24 -3.26
C ILE A 41 -1.09 7.47 -3.00
N ILE A 42 -1.86 6.42 -2.69
CA ILE A 42 -3.30 6.53 -2.43
C ILE A 42 -3.58 7.47 -1.26
N VAL A 43 -2.79 7.36 -0.18
CA VAL A 43 -2.95 8.26 0.97
C VAL A 43 -2.57 9.69 0.62
N ALA A 44 -1.50 9.90 -0.16
CA ALA A 44 -1.11 11.23 -0.60
C ALA A 44 -2.20 11.88 -1.48
N GLU A 45 -2.79 11.13 -2.40
CA GLU A 45 -3.91 11.59 -3.24
C GLU A 45 -5.14 11.92 -2.39
N ASN A 46 -5.46 11.08 -1.39
CA ASN A 46 -6.54 11.35 -0.45
C ASN A 46 -6.29 12.63 0.37
N LEU A 47 -5.07 12.84 0.88
CA LEU A 47 -4.70 14.04 1.62
C LEU A 47 -4.83 15.30 0.75
N VAL A 48 -4.37 15.26 -0.51
CA VAL A 48 -4.50 16.37 -1.46
C VAL A 48 -5.97 16.69 -1.72
N ALA A 49 -6.82 15.67 -1.90
CA ALA A 49 -8.26 15.85 -2.06
C ALA A 49 -8.89 16.51 -0.81
N CYS A 50 -8.54 16.05 0.40
CA CYS A 50 -9.04 16.61 1.66
C CYS A 50 -8.65 18.08 1.87
N VAL A 51 -7.43 18.48 1.49
CA VAL A 51 -6.98 19.89 1.62
C VAL A 51 -7.68 20.80 0.61
N ASN A 52 -7.96 20.28 -0.59
CA ASN A 52 -8.55 21.02 -1.69
C ASN A 52 -10.08 21.13 -1.60
N ASP A 53 -10.76 20.20 -0.93
CA ASP A 53 -12.19 20.33 -0.66
C ASP A 53 -12.43 21.35 0.48
N GLN A 54 -13.27 22.35 0.21
CA GLN A 54 -13.84 23.20 1.25
C GLN A 54 -15.13 22.53 1.73
N GLU A 55 -15.11 21.99 2.94
CA GLU A 55 -16.31 21.55 3.69
C GLU A 55 -17.25 20.60 2.93
N LYS A 56 -16.73 19.54 2.28
CA LYS A 56 -17.60 18.40 1.97
C LYS A 56 -17.70 17.50 3.20
N ASP A 57 -18.94 17.20 3.58
CA ASP A 57 -19.37 16.24 4.62
C ASP A 57 -19.34 16.69 6.09
N GLY A 58 -19.15 17.97 6.39
CA GLY A 58 -19.20 18.46 7.79
C GLY A 58 -18.07 17.92 8.67
N ILE A 59 -17.06 17.30 8.06
CA ILE A 59 -15.81 16.87 8.68
C ILE A 59 -14.84 18.04 8.53
N SER A 60 -14.21 18.44 9.63
CA SER A 60 -13.20 19.49 9.60
C SER A 60 -12.00 19.08 8.74
N LYS A 61 -11.27 20.06 8.18
CA LYS A 61 -10.04 19.79 7.42
C LYS A 61 -9.04 19.03 8.28
N GLU A 62 -8.97 19.36 9.57
CA GLU A 62 -8.13 18.69 10.57
C GLU A 62 -8.47 17.21 10.72
N GLU A 63 -9.75 16.84 10.81
CA GLU A 63 -10.19 15.44 10.92
C GLU A 63 -9.88 14.64 9.65
N SER A 64 -10.07 15.25 8.48
CA SER A 64 -9.77 14.62 7.20
C SER A 64 -8.26 14.35 7.03
N VAL A 65 -7.43 15.32 7.42
CA VAL A 65 -5.95 15.15 7.46
C VAL A 65 -5.55 14.05 8.44
N GLN A 66 -6.18 13.99 9.62
CA GLN A 66 -5.89 12.95 10.62
C GLN A 66 -6.27 11.55 10.11
N GLN A 67 -7.35 11.42 9.33
CA GLN A 67 -7.76 10.15 8.72
C GLN A 67 -6.73 9.65 7.69
N ALA A 68 -6.22 10.54 6.84
CA ALA A 68 -5.15 10.22 5.90
C ALA A 68 -3.85 9.81 6.63
N ILE A 69 -3.45 10.54 7.68
CA ILE A 69 -2.30 10.17 8.51
C ILE A 69 -2.47 8.77 9.12
N ASN A 70 -3.66 8.45 9.62
CA ASN A 70 -3.94 7.15 10.22
C ASN A 70 -3.83 5.98 9.22
N LEU A 71 -4.20 6.19 7.95
CA LEU A 71 -3.99 5.19 6.88
C LEU A 71 -2.50 4.97 6.61
N LEU A 72 -1.70 6.04 6.61
CA LEU A 72 -0.25 5.96 6.47
C LEU A 72 0.43 5.22 7.64
N VAL A 73 0.03 5.50 8.88
CA VAL A 73 0.61 4.87 10.07
C VAL A 73 0.29 3.37 10.11
N LYS A 74 -0.94 2.97 9.74
CA LYS A 74 -1.35 1.55 9.70
C LYS A 74 -0.68 0.73 8.60
N SER A 75 -0.08 1.39 7.61
CA SER A 75 0.57 0.73 6.48
C SER A 75 2.02 0.29 6.76
N ARG A 76 2.58 0.65 7.92
CA ARG A 76 3.96 0.34 8.32
C ARG A 76 4.08 -0.93 9.14
#